data_AF-A0A2V1BDN6-F1
#
_entry.id   AF-A0A2V1BDN6-F1
#
_cell.length_a   1.000
_cell.length_b   1.000
_cell.length_c   1.000
_cell.angle_alpha   90.00
_cell.angle_beta   90.00
_cell.angle_gamma   90.00
#
_symmetry.space_group_name_H-M   'P 1'
#
loop_
_entity.id
_entity.type
_entity.pdbx_description
1 polymer ?
#
loop_
_entity_poly.entity_id
_entity_poly.type
_entity_poly.pdbx_seq_one_letter_code
_entity_poly.pdbx_strand_id
1 'polypeptide(L)'
;MAPRSCRYVALSYVWGQSHLRHPDRTGGYPSLRNAPKVITDSIEVVMLLGFRYLWVDRYCIDQSDLSGKHDQISRMDSIYASAQLTIIAAAGDDPDIGLPGVNGTLRRPQPACRLGDYKMVSSLVTATVSLSGTAWTSRGWTFQEGLLSRRRLIFTFDQVYFECNGMHCTEVLHLPLEEMLDRATRKARSEVPPGAFTTKSIGDYPWRIMQYVSDFAARQLTYQSDALNAIQGIFRAFEKSPHPLYQLMGVPIMSPYVISGNSVPLVSTISRFPEEGFMIGLLWFHRYSPPKDDFRRTCFPSWTWAGWNGQPERHLEFNHRSELSDLGVEISVENSNGSLLPFPKNHPSLPGYLARLHDPKFIHITARTSTCEIIRKDSFTVPVEAGSRSSYMALLAGNSRAVCLEFAPGDRDKTIFWNGSLVGKSLTAIVFAPDAEDENLDWQVSVLVVEEKQDCAERVGICLRPDVFDLRGVKSEPRMISNFLDVSFSDRRHPYTAEDKEENRQAFKEWLDELPTRTIRIG
;
A
#
# COMPACT_ATOMS: atom_id res chain seq x y z
N MET A 1 -18.24 -18.97 12.77
CA MET A 1 -18.73 -17.57 12.66
C MET A 1 -19.89 -17.41 13.61
N ALA A 2 -20.11 -16.20 14.14
CA ALA A 2 -21.27 -15.94 14.99
C ALA A 2 -22.59 -16.19 14.21
N PRO A 3 -23.66 -16.65 14.88
CA PRO A 3 -24.98 -16.78 14.25
C PRO A 3 -25.44 -15.46 13.60
N ARG A 4 -26.21 -15.52 12.50
CA ARG A 4 -26.66 -14.31 11.77
C ARG A 4 -27.43 -13.29 12.62
N SER A 5 -28.11 -13.74 13.67
CA SER A 5 -28.83 -12.88 14.62
C SER A 5 -27.96 -12.34 15.76
N CYS A 6 -26.70 -12.80 15.88
CA CYS A 6 -25.81 -12.37 16.94
C CYS A 6 -25.32 -10.95 16.68
N ARG A 7 -25.68 -10.05 17.58
CA ARG A 7 -25.23 -8.65 17.60
C ARG A 7 -24.13 -8.53 18.64
N TYR A 8 -22.90 -8.29 18.17
CA TYR A 8 -21.74 -8.13 19.04
C TYR A 8 -20.98 -6.84 18.71
N VAL A 9 -20.22 -6.39 19.70
CA VAL A 9 -19.22 -5.33 19.60
C VAL A 9 -17.85 -6.00 19.54
N ALA A 10 -16.94 -5.49 18.73
CA ALA A 10 -15.54 -5.95 18.71
C ALA A 10 -14.65 -4.97 19.46
N LEU A 11 -13.56 -5.45 20.05
CA LEU A 11 -12.51 -4.61 20.61
C LEU A 11 -11.26 -4.66 19.72
N SER A 12 -10.68 -3.49 19.46
CA SER A 12 -9.38 -3.32 18.82
C SER A 12 -8.47 -2.54 19.76
N TYR A 13 -7.38 -3.15 20.21
CA TYR A 13 -6.48 -2.60 21.22
C TYR A 13 -5.06 -3.16 21.08
N VAL A 14 -4.09 -2.51 21.70
CA VAL A 14 -2.70 -3.00 21.74
C VAL A 14 -2.53 -3.90 22.96
N TRP A 15 -1.93 -5.08 22.76
CA TRP A 15 -1.75 -6.07 23.83
C TRP A 15 -0.69 -5.68 24.89
N GLY A 16 0.04 -4.56 24.72
CA GLY A 16 1.18 -4.15 25.54
C GLY A 16 2.37 -5.10 25.44
N GLN A 17 3.48 -4.87 26.16
CA GLN A 17 4.61 -5.82 26.23
C GLN A 17 4.33 -7.07 27.09
N SER A 18 3.24 -7.06 27.85
CA SER A 18 2.80 -8.14 28.73
C SER A 18 2.42 -9.43 27.99
N HIS A 19 2.27 -9.42 26.66
CA HIS A 19 2.14 -10.63 25.83
C HIS A 19 3.36 -11.56 25.89
N LEU A 20 4.54 -11.05 26.24
CA LEU A 20 5.75 -11.87 26.47
C LEU A 20 5.64 -12.70 27.75
N ARG A 21 4.73 -12.33 28.66
CA ARG A 21 4.31 -13.15 29.78
C ARG A 21 3.07 -13.91 29.31
N HIS A 22 3.31 -15.13 28.86
CA HIS A 22 2.32 -16.07 28.30
C HIS A 22 0.88 -15.87 28.79
N PRO A 23 -0.15 -15.91 27.93
CA PRO A 23 -1.46 -16.35 28.40
C PRO A 23 -1.22 -17.76 28.95
N ASP A 24 -1.64 -17.96 30.20
CA ASP A 24 -1.64 -19.22 30.92
C ASP A 24 -1.61 -20.41 29.95
N ARG A 25 -0.47 -21.09 29.82
CA ARG A 25 -0.31 -22.30 28.98
C ARG A 25 -1.07 -23.51 29.57
N THR A 26 -1.99 -23.24 30.49
CA THR A 26 -2.98 -24.17 30.99
C THR A 26 -4.11 -24.17 29.95
N GLY A 27 -4.17 -25.19 29.08
CA GLY A 27 -5.08 -25.22 27.94
C GLY A 27 -6.50 -24.76 28.27
N GLY A 28 -7.01 -23.79 27.49
CA GLY A 28 -8.33 -23.18 27.69
C GLY A 28 -8.35 -21.67 27.42
N TYR A 29 -9.54 -21.07 27.55
CA TYR A 29 -9.73 -19.63 27.41
C TYR A 29 -9.20 -18.89 28.66
N PRO A 30 -8.55 -17.72 28.50
CA PRO A 30 -8.03 -16.97 29.65
C PRO A 30 -9.14 -16.54 30.61
N SER A 31 -8.86 -16.56 31.92
CA SER A 31 -9.82 -16.12 32.95
C SER A 31 -10.05 -14.60 32.90
N LEU A 32 -11.31 -14.19 33.01
CA LEU A 32 -11.68 -12.77 33.12
C LEU A 32 -11.35 -12.16 34.50
N ARG A 33 -11.01 -12.96 35.50
CA ARG A 33 -10.78 -12.48 36.89
C ARG A 33 -9.65 -11.45 36.98
N ASN A 34 -8.65 -11.58 36.11
CA ASN A 34 -7.50 -10.68 36.02
C ASN A 34 -7.43 -10.02 34.63
N ALA A 35 -8.60 -9.73 34.03
CA ALA A 35 -8.64 -9.10 32.73
C ALA A 35 -8.01 -7.69 32.80
N PRO A 36 -7.21 -7.30 31.80
CA PRO A 36 -6.67 -5.94 31.73
C PRO A 36 -7.78 -4.89 31.77
N LYS A 37 -7.45 -3.71 32.28
CA LYS A 37 -8.43 -2.63 32.48
C LYS A 37 -9.20 -2.24 31.22
N VAL A 38 -8.54 -2.26 30.05
CA VAL A 38 -9.20 -2.01 28.76
C VAL A 38 -10.34 -2.99 28.47
N ILE A 39 -10.23 -4.23 28.93
CA ILE A 39 -11.26 -5.26 28.75
C ILE A 39 -12.44 -4.99 29.68
N THR A 40 -12.19 -4.72 30.96
CA THR A 40 -13.26 -4.43 31.92
C THR A 40 -14.00 -3.16 31.55
N ASP A 41 -13.29 -2.12 31.12
CA ASP A 41 -13.90 -0.87 30.66
C ASP A 41 -14.69 -1.11 29.35
N SER A 42 -14.21 -1.96 28.45
CA SER A 42 -14.95 -2.32 27.23
C SER A 42 -16.24 -3.08 27.53
N ILE A 43 -16.24 -3.96 28.54
CA ILE A 43 -17.44 -4.66 28.99
C ILE A 43 -18.48 -3.63 29.50
N GLU A 44 -18.05 -2.65 30.30
CA GLU A 44 -18.90 -1.57 30.77
C GLU A 44 -19.53 -0.78 29.60
N VAL A 45 -18.71 -0.35 28.63
CA VAL A 45 -19.19 0.34 27.43
C VAL A 45 -20.21 -0.51 26.66
N VAL A 46 -19.95 -1.80 26.48
CA VAL A 46 -20.85 -2.73 25.79
C VAL A 46 -22.20 -2.83 26.50
N MET A 47 -22.20 -2.94 27.83
CA MET A 47 -23.44 -2.97 28.64
C MET A 47 -24.21 -1.65 28.54
N LEU A 48 -23.53 -0.51 28.66
CA LEU A 48 -24.15 0.82 28.54
C LEU A 48 -24.76 1.06 27.16
N LEU A 49 -24.16 0.51 26.11
CA LEU A 49 -24.70 0.55 24.74
C LEU A 49 -25.83 -0.47 24.49
N GLY A 50 -26.18 -1.30 25.49
CA GLY A 50 -27.25 -2.29 25.39
C GLY A 50 -26.89 -3.55 24.58
N PHE A 51 -25.60 -3.83 24.39
CA PHE A 51 -25.13 -5.05 23.74
C PHE A 51 -24.79 -6.13 24.77
N ARG A 52 -24.97 -7.39 24.37
CA ARG A 52 -24.69 -8.57 25.24
C ARG A 52 -23.33 -9.20 24.98
N TYR A 53 -22.81 -9.06 23.77
CA TYR A 53 -21.62 -9.80 23.32
C TYR A 53 -20.49 -8.84 22.96
N LEU A 54 -19.33 -9.08 23.56
CA LEU A 54 -18.06 -8.44 23.23
C LEU A 54 -17.12 -9.50 22.66
N TRP A 55 -16.58 -9.26 21.47
CA TRP A 55 -15.52 -10.06 20.87
C TRP A 55 -14.16 -9.43 21.18
N VAL A 56 -13.26 -10.22 21.76
CA VAL A 56 -11.89 -9.84 22.08
C VAL A 56 -10.96 -10.93 21.56
N ASP A 57 -10.02 -10.57 20.70
CA ASP A 57 -9.07 -11.50 20.07
C ASP A 57 -8.40 -12.46 21.07
N ARG A 58 -7.89 -11.95 22.20
CA ARG A 58 -7.22 -12.71 23.25
C ARG A 58 -8.11 -13.78 23.88
N TYR A 59 -9.43 -13.58 23.95
CA TYR A 59 -10.37 -14.47 24.64
C TYR A 59 -11.24 -15.28 23.68
N CYS A 60 -11.43 -14.83 22.45
CA CYS A 60 -12.29 -15.50 21.47
C CYS A 60 -11.50 -16.39 20.50
N ILE A 61 -10.21 -16.14 20.34
CA ILE A 61 -9.29 -17.01 19.59
C ILE A 61 -8.60 -17.94 20.60
N ASP A 62 -8.76 -19.25 20.43
CA ASP A 62 -7.98 -20.23 21.18
C ASP A 62 -6.50 -20.10 20.79
N GLN A 63 -5.67 -19.65 21.74
CA GLN A 63 -4.25 -19.42 21.50
C GLN A 63 -3.43 -20.71 21.52
N SER A 64 -4.01 -21.81 22.01
CA SER A 64 -3.37 -23.12 22.13
C SER A 64 -3.59 -24.01 20.89
N ASP A 65 -4.70 -23.83 20.17
CA ASP A 65 -4.98 -24.52 18.92
C ASP A 65 -4.40 -23.77 17.71
N LEU A 66 -3.25 -24.23 17.21
CA LEU A 66 -2.60 -23.64 16.04
C LEU A 66 -3.47 -23.66 14.79
N SER A 67 -4.26 -24.71 14.57
CA SER A 67 -5.10 -24.85 13.37
C SER A 67 -6.29 -23.91 13.45
N GLY A 68 -7.04 -23.95 14.55
CA GLY A 68 -8.17 -23.05 14.78
C GLY A 68 -7.76 -21.58 14.84
N LYS A 69 -6.56 -21.29 15.36
CA LYS A 69 -5.98 -19.94 15.32
C LYS A 69 -5.78 -19.44 13.91
N HIS A 70 -5.18 -20.23 13.02
CA HIS A 70 -5.00 -19.84 11.61
C HIS A 70 -6.34 -19.60 10.93
N ASP A 71 -7.34 -20.44 11.19
CA ASP A 71 -8.69 -20.27 10.64
C ASP A 71 -9.34 -18.96 11.11
N GLN A 72 -9.21 -18.60 12.39
CA GLN A 72 -9.75 -17.34 12.90
C GLN A 72 -8.98 -16.12 12.40
N ILE A 73 -7.65 -16.20 12.34
CA ILE A 73 -6.80 -15.14 11.77
C ILE A 73 -7.19 -14.88 10.31
N SER A 74 -7.41 -15.95 9.54
CA SER A 74 -7.86 -15.85 8.16
C SER A 74 -9.25 -15.21 8.01
N ARG A 75 -10.00 -15.00 9.10
CA ARG A 75 -11.37 -14.46 9.12
C ARG A 75 -11.48 -13.13 9.88
N MET A 76 -10.37 -12.53 10.29
CA MET A 76 -10.35 -11.24 11.02
C MET A 76 -11.16 -10.16 10.28
N ASP A 77 -11.04 -10.13 8.96
CA ASP A 77 -11.82 -9.27 8.07
C ASP A 77 -13.34 -9.37 8.30
N SER A 78 -13.86 -10.59 8.31
CA SER A 78 -15.28 -10.87 8.50
C SER A 78 -15.75 -10.54 9.93
N ILE A 79 -14.88 -10.71 10.92
CA ILE A 79 -15.18 -10.44 12.34
C ILE A 79 -15.39 -8.94 12.54
N TYR A 80 -14.46 -8.09 12.09
CA TYR A 80 -14.61 -6.65 12.27
C TYR A 80 -15.66 -6.04 11.32
N ALA A 81 -15.80 -6.58 10.11
CA ALA A 81 -16.84 -6.11 9.16
C ALA A 81 -18.27 -6.46 9.61
N SER A 82 -18.45 -7.53 10.37
CA SER A 82 -19.77 -7.99 10.86
C SER A 82 -20.15 -7.44 12.25
N ALA A 83 -19.18 -6.88 12.99
CA ALA A 83 -19.44 -6.23 14.27
C ALA A 83 -20.43 -5.06 14.10
N GLN A 84 -21.31 -4.89 15.09
CA GLN A 84 -22.26 -3.76 15.09
C GLN A 84 -21.55 -2.43 15.31
N LEU A 85 -20.48 -2.49 16.11
CA LEU A 85 -19.58 -1.42 16.48
C LEU A 85 -18.23 -2.03 16.86
N THR A 86 -17.14 -1.32 16.59
CA THR A 86 -15.82 -1.67 17.12
C THR A 86 -15.37 -0.59 18.09
N ILE A 87 -15.05 -0.97 19.32
CA ILE A 87 -14.36 -0.11 20.28
C ILE A 87 -12.89 -0.10 19.89
N ILE A 88 -12.32 1.08 19.69
CA ILE A 88 -10.89 1.28 19.43
C ILE A 88 -10.28 1.95 20.65
N ALA A 89 -9.41 1.22 21.34
CA ALA A 89 -8.62 1.75 22.45
C ALA A 89 -7.32 2.34 21.89
N ALA A 90 -7.33 3.63 21.58
CA ALA A 90 -6.17 4.33 21.03
C ALA A 90 -5.34 5.08 22.08
N ALA A 91 -5.81 5.13 23.33
CA ALA A 91 -5.11 5.76 24.44
C ALA A 91 -4.02 4.84 25.00
N GLY A 92 -2.76 5.23 24.81
CA GLY A 92 -1.60 4.56 25.38
C GLY A 92 -1.16 3.31 24.61
N ASP A 93 -0.21 2.60 25.19
CA ASP A 93 0.45 1.41 24.65
C ASP A 93 0.32 0.16 25.55
N ASP A 94 -0.31 0.32 26.72
CA ASP A 94 -0.53 -0.75 27.70
C ASP A 94 -2.04 -0.98 27.93
N PRO A 95 -2.53 -2.24 27.82
CA PRO A 95 -3.94 -2.57 28.05
C PRO A 95 -4.43 -2.31 29.49
N ASP A 96 -3.54 -2.12 30.46
CA ASP A 96 -3.90 -1.78 31.85
C ASP A 96 -4.24 -0.29 32.05
N ILE A 97 -4.02 0.56 31.03
CA ILE A 97 -4.43 1.97 31.06
C ILE A 97 -5.96 2.10 31.11
N GLY A 98 -6.68 1.25 30.37
CA GLY A 98 -8.15 1.34 30.28
C GLY A 98 -8.66 2.26 29.17
N LEU A 99 -9.96 2.54 29.18
CA LEU A 99 -10.63 3.46 28.27
C LEU A 99 -10.88 4.82 28.97
N PRO A 100 -10.21 5.92 28.59
CA PRO A 100 -10.37 7.21 29.26
C PRO A 100 -11.83 7.71 29.34
N GLY A 101 -12.27 8.01 30.57
CA GLY A 101 -13.65 8.42 30.87
C GLY A 101 -14.60 7.27 31.23
N VAL A 102 -14.12 6.02 31.27
CA VAL A 102 -14.92 4.84 31.65
C VAL A 102 -14.42 4.29 32.98
N ASN A 103 -15.33 3.94 33.89
CA ASN A 103 -15.00 3.22 35.14
C ASN A 103 -13.78 3.80 35.91
N GLY A 104 -13.77 5.13 36.08
CA GLY A 104 -12.71 5.85 36.79
C GLY A 104 -11.39 6.03 36.04
N THR A 105 -11.26 5.55 34.79
CA THR A 105 -10.07 5.77 33.96
C THR A 105 -9.91 7.25 33.65
N LEU A 106 -8.77 7.81 34.06
CA LEU A 106 -8.49 9.24 33.90
C LEU A 106 -8.42 9.64 32.43
N ARG A 107 -8.96 10.82 32.15
CA ARG A 107 -8.90 11.50 30.87
C ARG A 107 -8.21 12.85 31.03
N ARG A 108 -7.53 13.32 29.99
CA ARG A 108 -6.99 14.68 29.98
C ARG A 108 -8.16 15.67 30.05
N PRO A 109 -8.10 16.66 30.95
CA PRO A 109 -9.17 17.65 31.06
C PRO A 109 -9.19 18.53 29.82
N GLN A 110 -10.39 18.84 29.34
CA GLN A 110 -10.57 19.79 28.24
C GLN A 110 -10.06 21.19 28.68
N PRO A 111 -9.11 21.79 27.95
CA PRO A 111 -8.66 23.14 28.25
C PRO A 111 -9.82 24.14 28.18
N ALA A 112 -9.93 24.99 29.19
CA ALA A 112 -10.93 26.04 29.26
C ALA A 112 -10.38 27.26 30.00
N CYS A 113 -10.83 28.45 29.61
CA CYS A 113 -10.53 29.69 30.32
C CYS A 113 -11.79 30.55 30.47
N ARG A 114 -11.78 31.47 31.43
CA ARG A 114 -12.82 32.49 31.57
C ARG A 114 -12.28 33.82 31.06
N LEU A 115 -13.03 34.46 30.16
CA LEU A 115 -12.78 35.80 29.65
C LEU A 115 -14.01 36.66 29.97
N GLY A 116 -13.97 37.38 31.09
CA GLY A 116 -15.16 38.03 31.66
C GLY A 116 -16.25 37.01 31.97
N ASP A 117 -17.45 37.24 31.44
CA ASP A 117 -18.61 36.34 31.60
C ASP A 117 -18.59 35.13 30.65
N TYR A 118 -17.66 35.09 29.70
CA TYR A 118 -17.57 34.02 28.73
C TYR A 118 -16.65 32.90 29.22
N LYS A 119 -17.13 31.65 29.19
CA LYS A 119 -16.30 30.46 29.33
C LYS A 119 -15.89 29.97 27.95
N MET A 120 -14.63 30.16 27.60
CA MET A 120 -14.05 29.61 26.39
C MET A 120 -13.59 28.18 26.66
N VAL A 121 -13.90 27.26 25.76
CA VAL A 121 -13.49 25.86 25.82
C VAL A 121 -12.77 25.49 24.54
N SER A 122 -11.73 24.66 24.63
CA SER A 122 -11.01 24.15 23.45
C SER A 122 -11.89 23.19 22.67
N SER A 123 -11.93 23.32 21.34
CA SER A 123 -12.57 22.35 20.45
C SER A 123 -11.82 21.02 20.36
N LEU A 124 -10.67 20.91 21.05
CA LEU A 124 -9.74 19.79 20.96
C LEU A 124 -9.25 19.56 19.50
N VAL A 125 -8.39 18.58 19.32
CA VAL A 125 -7.88 18.20 17.99
C VAL A 125 -8.84 17.22 17.30
N THR A 126 -8.69 17.03 15.99
CA THR A 126 -9.48 16.06 15.23
C THR A 126 -9.05 14.63 15.51
N ALA A 127 -9.90 13.65 15.20
CA ALA A 127 -9.61 12.23 15.38
C ALA A 127 -8.32 11.80 14.65
N THR A 128 -8.10 12.28 13.42
CA THR A 128 -6.89 12.01 12.63
C THR A 128 -5.62 12.45 13.36
N VAL A 129 -5.64 13.65 13.95
CA VAL A 129 -4.51 14.18 14.72
C VAL A 129 -4.35 13.40 16.03
N SER A 130 -5.44 13.11 16.75
CA SER A 130 -5.37 12.31 17.99
C SER A 130 -4.84 10.90 17.79
N LEU A 131 -5.09 10.27 16.63
CA LEU A 131 -4.61 8.93 16.32
C LEU A 131 -3.18 8.90 15.78
N SER A 132 -2.69 10.02 15.27
CA SER A 132 -1.33 10.14 14.75
C SER A 132 -0.32 9.83 15.86
N GLY A 133 0.64 8.94 15.57
CA GLY A 133 1.68 8.55 16.51
C GLY A 133 1.23 7.67 17.69
N THR A 134 -0.03 7.23 17.75
CA THR A 134 -0.47 6.28 18.78
C THR A 134 0.08 4.88 18.53
N ALA A 135 0.30 4.12 19.60
CA ALA A 135 0.70 2.71 19.50
C ALA A 135 -0.35 1.85 18.77
N TRP A 136 -1.62 2.24 18.85
CA TRP A 136 -2.68 1.58 18.09
C TRP A 136 -2.48 1.78 16.58
N THR A 137 -2.25 3.01 16.11
CA THR A 137 -2.05 3.30 14.68
C THR A 137 -0.77 2.67 14.14
N SER A 138 0.28 2.54 14.96
CA SER A 138 1.54 1.95 14.53
C SER A 138 1.50 0.43 14.37
N ARG A 139 0.50 -0.29 14.90
CA ARG A 139 0.41 -1.76 14.82
C ARG A 139 -0.21 -2.20 13.50
N GLY A 140 0.39 -3.18 12.81
CA GLY A 140 -0.06 -3.64 11.49
C GLY A 140 -1.47 -4.24 11.50
N TRP A 141 -1.76 -5.14 12.44
CA TRP A 141 -3.06 -5.80 12.55
C TRP A 141 -4.24 -4.82 12.75
N THR A 142 -4.03 -3.73 13.49
CA THR A 142 -5.10 -2.75 13.76
C THR A 142 -5.58 -2.02 12.51
N PHE A 143 -4.81 -2.06 11.41
CA PHE A 143 -5.20 -1.43 10.16
C PHE A 143 -6.47 -2.05 9.59
N GLN A 144 -6.50 -3.37 9.44
CA GLN A 144 -7.70 -4.06 8.93
C GLN A 144 -8.85 -3.95 9.94
N GLU A 145 -8.55 -3.99 11.24
CA GLU A 145 -9.54 -3.91 12.31
C GLU A 145 -10.29 -2.58 12.24
N GLY A 146 -9.56 -1.47 12.16
CA GLY A 146 -10.13 -0.14 11.98
C GLY A 146 -10.78 0.04 10.62
N LEU A 147 -10.06 -0.23 9.52
CA LEU A 147 -10.54 0.06 8.18
C LEU A 147 -11.82 -0.71 7.86
N LEU A 148 -11.91 -2.01 8.16
CA LEU A 148 -13.05 -2.85 7.80
C LEU A 148 -14.28 -2.63 8.71
N SER A 149 -14.09 -2.18 9.95
CA SER A 149 -15.19 -1.88 10.89
C SER A 149 -16.18 -0.85 10.37
N ARG A 150 -17.49 -1.18 10.34
CA ARG A 150 -18.54 -0.30 9.76
C ARG A 150 -18.88 0.90 10.64
N ARG A 151 -18.71 0.75 11.96
CA ARG A 151 -18.87 1.78 12.98
C ARG A 151 -17.77 1.62 14.01
N ARG A 152 -17.25 2.74 14.52
CA ARG A 152 -16.13 2.79 15.44
C ARG A 152 -16.43 3.76 16.56
N LEU A 153 -16.08 3.37 17.77
CA LEU A 153 -16.05 4.24 18.93
C LEU A 153 -14.59 4.30 19.42
N ILE A 154 -13.94 5.43 19.16
CA ILE A 154 -12.50 5.61 19.29
C ILE A 154 -12.23 6.37 20.58
N PHE A 155 -11.64 5.69 21.56
CA PHE A 155 -11.25 6.28 22.83
C PHE A 155 -9.81 6.77 22.75
N THR A 156 -9.62 8.08 22.94
CA THR A 156 -8.30 8.70 23.06
C THR A 156 -8.12 9.29 24.46
N PHE A 157 -6.95 9.85 24.75
CA PHE A 157 -6.73 10.53 26.03
C PHE A 157 -7.58 11.79 26.22
N ASP A 158 -8.08 12.38 25.13
CA ASP A 158 -8.72 13.70 25.15
C ASP A 158 -10.26 13.60 25.03
N GLN A 159 -10.77 12.70 24.20
CA GLN A 159 -12.21 12.53 23.98
C GLN A 159 -12.54 11.20 23.28
N VAL A 160 -13.84 10.91 23.17
CA VAL A 160 -14.36 9.82 22.34
C VAL A 160 -14.82 10.33 20.98
N TYR A 161 -14.50 9.59 19.93
CA TYR A 161 -15.00 9.84 18.57
C TYR A 161 -15.91 8.70 18.13
N PHE A 162 -17.04 9.03 17.52
CA PHE A 162 -17.84 8.07 16.78
C PHE A 162 -17.62 8.24 15.29
N GLU A 163 -17.40 7.15 14.57
CA GLU A 163 -17.24 7.20 13.12
C GLU A 163 -17.90 6.00 12.43
N CYS A 164 -18.66 6.26 11.38
CA CYS A 164 -19.16 5.24 10.46
C CYS A 164 -18.74 5.54 9.02
N ASN A 165 -19.18 4.72 8.06
CA ASN A 165 -18.85 4.93 6.65
C ASN A 165 -19.48 6.20 6.03
N GLY A 166 -20.42 6.86 6.72
CA GLY A 166 -21.13 8.03 6.23
C GLY A 166 -20.82 9.31 7.00
N MET A 167 -20.60 9.23 8.32
CA MET A 167 -20.44 10.41 9.17
C MET A 167 -19.50 10.16 10.34
N HIS A 168 -19.07 11.24 10.98
CA HIS A 168 -18.30 11.21 12.20
C HIS A 168 -18.84 12.24 13.20
N CYS A 169 -18.66 11.98 14.49
CA CYS A 169 -19.05 12.85 15.58
C CYS A 169 -17.93 12.87 16.63
N THR A 170 -17.76 14.01 17.28
CA THR A 170 -16.81 14.19 18.39
C THR A 170 -17.59 14.40 19.68
N GLU A 171 -17.05 13.97 20.81
CA GLU A 171 -17.69 14.20 22.11
C GLU A 171 -17.72 15.68 22.50
N VAL A 172 -16.70 16.45 22.08
CA VAL A 172 -16.55 17.87 22.44
C VAL A 172 -17.56 18.79 21.76
N LEU A 173 -18.10 18.41 20.61
CA LEU A 173 -19.09 19.20 19.87
C LEU A 173 -20.41 18.44 19.77
N HIS A 174 -21.43 18.95 20.44
CA HIS A 174 -22.80 18.45 20.29
C HIS A 174 -23.57 19.29 19.27
N LEU A 175 -23.44 18.92 17.99
CA LEU A 175 -24.18 19.53 16.89
C LEU A 175 -25.35 18.62 16.48
N PRO A 176 -26.52 19.17 16.07
CA PRO A 176 -27.63 18.37 15.58
C PRO A 176 -27.22 17.51 14.39
N LEU A 177 -27.48 16.20 14.45
CA LEU A 177 -27.07 15.27 13.40
C LEU A 177 -27.71 15.61 12.05
N GLU A 178 -28.94 16.14 12.06
CA GLU A 178 -29.68 16.57 10.88
C GLU A 178 -29.01 17.75 10.16
N GLU A 179 -28.27 18.58 10.90
CA GLU A 179 -27.49 19.69 10.33
C GLU A 179 -26.17 19.20 9.75
N MET A 180 -25.56 18.19 10.36
CA MET A 180 -24.29 17.61 9.90
C MET A 180 -24.44 16.64 8.72
N LEU A 181 -25.64 16.08 8.50
CA LEU A 181 -25.91 15.07 7.47
C LEU A 181 -26.44 15.72 6.19
N ASP A 182 -25.81 15.40 5.06
CA ASP A 182 -26.43 15.55 3.75
C ASP A 182 -27.38 14.37 3.51
N ARG A 183 -28.68 14.66 3.44
CA ARG A 183 -29.73 13.64 3.25
C ARG A 183 -29.68 12.99 1.86
N ALA A 184 -29.20 13.70 0.84
CA ALA A 184 -29.13 13.17 -0.51
C ALA A 184 -28.04 12.11 -0.62
N THR A 185 -26.86 12.39 -0.07
CA THR A 185 -25.72 11.46 -0.10
C THR A 185 -25.68 10.49 1.08
N ARG A 186 -26.45 10.75 2.15
CA ARG A 186 -26.38 10.06 3.46
C ARG A 186 -24.96 10.10 4.05
N LYS A 187 -24.22 11.18 3.77
CA LYS A 187 -22.86 11.43 4.25
C LYS A 187 -22.80 12.73 5.04
N ALA A 188 -21.74 12.91 5.82
CA ALA A 188 -21.43 14.19 6.44
C ALA A 188 -21.30 15.26 5.35
N ARG A 189 -21.84 16.45 5.62
CA ARG A 189 -21.67 17.58 4.70
C ARG A 189 -20.19 17.97 4.59
N SER A 190 -19.82 18.60 3.48
CA SER A 190 -18.44 19.00 3.19
C SER A 190 -17.82 19.94 4.22
N GLU A 191 -18.65 20.71 4.93
CA GLU A 191 -18.21 21.65 5.97
C GLU A 191 -17.85 20.96 7.28
N VAL A 192 -18.31 19.72 7.46
CA VAL A 192 -17.99 18.90 8.62
C VAL A 192 -16.57 18.33 8.41
N PRO A 193 -15.63 18.54 9.34
CA PRO A 193 -14.29 17.97 9.24
C PRO A 193 -14.33 16.46 8.96
N PRO A 194 -13.33 15.85 8.32
CA PRO A 194 -13.38 14.43 8.08
C PRO A 194 -12.96 13.64 9.34
N GLY A 195 -13.46 12.41 9.47
CA GLY A 195 -13.11 11.49 10.57
C GLY A 195 -11.69 10.94 10.48
N ALA A 196 -11.34 9.98 11.33
CA ALA A 196 -10.04 9.31 11.31
C ALA A 196 -9.80 8.44 10.05
N PHE A 197 -10.86 7.90 9.43
CA PHE A 197 -10.77 7.05 8.25
C PHE A 197 -11.39 7.75 7.03
N THR A 198 -10.86 8.93 6.71
CA THR A 198 -11.32 9.89 5.69
C THR A 198 -11.63 9.29 4.32
N THR A 199 -10.97 8.20 3.94
CA THR A 199 -11.02 7.59 2.61
C THR A 199 -11.50 6.15 2.61
N LYS A 200 -12.39 5.73 3.52
CA LYS A 200 -12.98 4.38 3.47
C LYS A 200 -13.89 4.17 2.26
N SER A 201 -13.28 3.92 1.11
CA SER A 201 -13.95 3.66 -0.15
C SER A 201 -13.30 2.44 -0.77
N ILE A 202 -13.66 1.28 -0.21
CA ILE A 202 -13.13 0.01 -0.66
C ILE A 202 -13.74 -0.28 -2.03
N GLY A 203 -12.91 -0.26 -3.06
CA GLY A 203 -13.30 -0.63 -4.41
C GLY A 203 -14.08 0.42 -5.22
N ASP A 204 -14.22 1.66 -4.71
CA ASP A 204 -14.66 2.79 -5.54
C ASP A 204 -13.68 3.01 -6.71
N TYR A 205 -12.39 2.79 -6.43
CA TYR A 205 -11.30 2.99 -7.38
C TYR A 205 -10.22 1.90 -7.18
N PRO A 206 -9.88 1.11 -8.22
CA PRO A 206 -8.90 0.03 -8.09
C PRO A 206 -7.54 0.49 -7.54
N TRP A 207 -7.04 1.66 -7.96
CA TRP A 207 -5.72 2.18 -7.55
C TRP A 207 -5.64 2.53 -6.07
N ARG A 208 -6.77 2.69 -5.37
CA ARG A 208 -6.76 2.96 -3.92
C ARG A 208 -6.14 1.84 -3.11
N ILE A 209 -6.09 0.61 -3.64
CA ILE A 209 -5.42 -0.50 -2.97
C ILE A 209 -3.94 -0.18 -2.67
N MET A 210 -3.24 0.52 -3.56
CA MET A 210 -1.83 0.85 -3.35
C MET A 210 -1.65 1.88 -2.23
N GLN A 211 -2.60 2.79 -2.03
CA GLN A 211 -2.60 3.67 -0.87
C GLN A 211 -2.74 2.86 0.42
N TYR A 212 -3.67 1.91 0.47
CA TYR A 212 -3.83 1.05 1.65
C TYR A 212 -2.63 0.13 1.89
N VAL A 213 -1.99 -0.37 0.84
CA VAL A 213 -0.75 -1.13 0.94
C VAL A 213 0.37 -0.25 1.52
N SER A 214 0.50 1.00 1.07
CA SER A 214 1.47 1.97 1.63
C SER A 214 1.21 2.28 3.11
N ASP A 215 -0.03 2.65 3.44
CA ASP A 215 -0.47 2.97 4.81
C ASP A 215 -0.33 1.76 5.77
N PHE A 216 -0.49 0.55 5.25
CA PHE A 216 -0.26 -0.69 5.99
C PHE A 216 1.23 -0.95 6.21
N ALA A 217 2.05 -0.86 5.16
CA ALA A 217 3.48 -1.15 5.23
C ALA A 217 4.26 -0.14 6.08
N ALA A 218 3.69 1.06 6.29
CA ALA A 218 4.15 2.04 7.27
C ALA A 218 4.09 1.55 8.74
N ARG A 219 3.33 0.48 9.00
CA ARG A 219 3.05 -0.03 10.34
C ARG A 219 4.03 -1.13 10.74
N GLN A 220 4.12 -1.33 12.04
CA GLN A 220 4.97 -2.30 12.69
C GLN A 220 4.23 -3.63 12.88
N LEU A 221 4.90 -4.72 12.52
CA LEU A 221 4.46 -6.08 12.76
C LEU A 221 5.36 -6.71 13.82
N THR A 222 4.75 -7.39 14.80
CA THR A 222 5.48 -8.22 15.77
C THR A 222 6.17 -9.38 15.05
N TYR A 223 5.46 -10.04 14.14
CA TYR A 223 6.00 -11.09 13.28
C TYR A 223 5.94 -10.63 11.83
N GLN A 224 7.10 -10.47 11.21
CA GLN A 224 7.19 -9.99 9.82
C GLN A 224 6.49 -10.94 8.83
N SER A 225 6.43 -12.24 9.13
CA SER A 225 5.70 -13.25 8.36
C SER A 225 4.19 -13.01 8.28
N ASP A 226 3.62 -12.15 9.13
CA ASP A 226 2.19 -11.84 9.12
C ASP A 226 1.81 -10.81 8.05
N ALA A 227 2.76 -10.20 7.34
CA ALA A 227 2.50 -9.04 6.47
C ALA A 227 1.33 -9.25 5.49
N LEU A 228 1.32 -10.37 4.76
CA LEU A 228 0.25 -10.68 3.81
C LEU A 228 -1.07 -11.04 4.50
N ASN A 229 -1.03 -11.77 5.62
CA ASN A 229 -2.22 -12.14 6.38
C ASN A 229 -2.91 -10.93 7.02
N ALA A 230 -2.12 -9.99 7.55
CA ALA A 230 -2.61 -8.81 8.26
C ALA A 230 -3.31 -7.79 7.34
N ILE A 231 -3.03 -7.81 6.03
CA ILE A 231 -3.71 -6.97 5.03
C ILE A 231 -4.73 -7.75 4.17
N GLN A 232 -4.73 -9.08 4.22
CA GLN A 232 -5.54 -9.94 3.34
C GLN A 232 -7.03 -9.57 3.33
N GLY A 233 -7.57 -9.17 4.48
CA GLY A 233 -8.94 -8.72 4.62
C GLY A 233 -9.32 -7.55 3.71
N ILE A 234 -8.38 -6.63 3.51
CA ILE A 234 -8.56 -5.45 2.65
C ILE A 234 -8.62 -5.91 1.19
N PHE A 235 -7.71 -6.78 0.75
CA PHE A 235 -7.74 -7.34 -0.61
C PHE A 235 -9.06 -8.07 -0.90
N ARG A 236 -9.55 -8.90 0.04
CA ARG A 236 -10.84 -9.58 -0.10
C ARG A 236 -12.02 -8.62 -0.17
N ALA A 237 -11.91 -7.46 0.48
CA ALA A 237 -12.95 -6.44 0.41
C ALA A 237 -12.96 -5.76 -0.98
N PHE A 238 -11.79 -5.57 -1.61
CA PHE A 238 -11.69 -5.14 -3.01
C PHE A 238 -12.19 -6.19 -4.00
N GLU A 239 -11.90 -7.47 -3.76
CA GLU A 239 -12.38 -8.58 -4.58
C GLU A 239 -13.92 -8.64 -4.63
N LYS A 240 -14.59 -8.26 -3.54
CA LYS A 240 -16.06 -8.23 -3.43
C LYS A 240 -16.69 -6.91 -3.84
N SER A 241 -15.90 -5.95 -4.30
CA SER A 241 -16.38 -4.62 -4.67
C SER A 241 -16.99 -4.60 -6.08
N PRO A 242 -17.68 -3.52 -6.50
CA PRO A 242 -18.24 -3.40 -7.85
C PRO A 242 -17.21 -3.52 -8.96
N HIS A 243 -15.94 -3.19 -8.67
CA HIS A 243 -14.80 -3.35 -9.56
C HIS A 243 -13.78 -4.31 -8.91
N PRO A 244 -13.99 -5.64 -9.03
CA PRO A 244 -13.13 -6.63 -8.39
C PRO A 244 -11.66 -6.42 -8.75
N LEU A 245 -10.83 -6.35 -7.72
CA LEU A 245 -9.38 -6.36 -7.85
C LEU A 245 -8.83 -7.59 -7.15
N TYR A 246 -7.97 -8.31 -7.87
CA TYR A 246 -7.31 -9.51 -7.38
C TYR A 246 -5.86 -9.19 -7.02
N GLN A 247 -5.20 -10.15 -6.35
CA GLN A 247 -3.81 -10.00 -5.94
C GLN A 247 -3.07 -11.33 -6.03
N LEU A 248 -1.75 -11.24 -6.22
CA LEU A 248 -0.83 -12.36 -6.11
C LEU A 248 0.28 -11.98 -5.11
N MET A 249 0.32 -12.67 -3.96
CA MET A 249 1.27 -12.41 -2.86
C MET A 249 1.37 -10.93 -2.44
N GLY A 250 0.24 -10.22 -2.40
CA GLY A 250 0.12 -8.81 -2.06
C GLY A 250 0.25 -7.86 -3.25
N VAL A 251 0.73 -8.32 -4.40
CA VAL A 251 0.84 -7.49 -5.61
C VAL A 251 -0.55 -7.41 -6.26
N PRO A 252 -1.15 -6.22 -6.40
CA PRO A 252 -2.45 -6.07 -7.02
C PRO A 252 -2.38 -6.36 -8.53
N ILE A 253 -3.38 -7.09 -9.04
CA ILE A 253 -3.57 -7.30 -10.47
C ILE A 253 -4.59 -6.27 -10.93
N MET A 254 -4.11 -5.21 -11.57
CA MET A 254 -4.96 -4.13 -12.03
C MET A 254 -5.90 -4.63 -13.13
N SER A 255 -7.19 -4.32 -13.03
CA SER A 255 -8.22 -4.71 -13.99
C SER A 255 -8.73 -3.48 -14.74
N PRO A 256 -9.23 -3.64 -15.98
CA PRO A 256 -10.01 -2.59 -16.63
C PRO A 256 -11.17 -2.18 -15.72
N TYR A 257 -11.40 -0.88 -15.60
CA TYR A 257 -12.53 -0.33 -14.87
C TYR A 257 -13.14 0.85 -15.64
N VAL A 258 -14.44 1.06 -15.43
CA VAL A 258 -15.20 2.13 -16.09
C VAL A 258 -15.34 3.29 -15.13
N ILE A 259 -14.84 4.46 -15.52
CA ILE A 259 -15.16 5.72 -14.83
C ILE A 259 -16.49 6.21 -15.40
N SER A 260 -17.58 6.07 -14.63
CA SER A 260 -18.83 6.74 -14.98
C SER A 260 -18.73 8.23 -14.62
N GLY A 261 -18.37 9.07 -15.59
CA GLY A 261 -18.58 10.52 -15.52
C GLY A 261 -20.01 10.90 -15.93
N ASN A 262 -20.49 12.07 -15.52
CA ASN A 262 -21.87 12.55 -15.72
C ASN A 262 -22.31 12.79 -17.18
N SER A 263 -21.57 12.36 -18.19
CA SER A 263 -21.99 12.54 -19.59
C SER A 263 -21.46 11.52 -20.60
N VAL A 264 -20.39 10.77 -20.31
CA VAL A 264 -19.93 9.61 -21.12
C VAL A 264 -19.20 8.63 -20.19
N PRO A 265 -19.50 7.32 -20.20
CA PRO A 265 -18.66 6.34 -19.52
C PRO A 265 -17.30 6.28 -20.22
N LEU A 266 -16.25 6.80 -19.58
CA LEU A 266 -14.89 6.57 -20.02
C LEU A 266 -14.44 5.23 -19.44
N VAL A 267 -14.24 4.24 -20.31
CA VAL A 267 -13.49 3.04 -19.93
C VAL A 267 -12.02 3.49 -19.80
N SER A 268 -11.50 3.58 -18.59
CA SER A 268 -10.06 3.70 -18.38
C SER A 268 -9.52 2.28 -18.24
N THR A 269 -9.25 1.66 -19.37
CA THR A 269 -8.67 0.33 -19.47
C THR A 269 -7.22 0.40 -18.95
N ILE A 270 -7.00 0.24 -17.63
CA ILE A 270 -5.62 0.17 -17.09
C ILE A 270 -4.85 -0.98 -17.75
N SER A 271 -5.53 -2.06 -18.11
CA SER A 271 -4.92 -3.24 -18.72
C SER A 271 -5.98 -4.03 -19.51
N ARG A 272 -5.60 -4.66 -20.62
CA ARG A 272 -6.48 -5.53 -21.42
C ARG A 272 -6.44 -6.97 -20.91
N PHE A 273 -5.27 -7.41 -20.43
CA PHE A 273 -5.03 -8.77 -19.97
C PHE A 273 -4.48 -8.84 -18.54
N PRO A 274 -4.86 -9.84 -17.72
CA PRO A 274 -4.37 -9.97 -16.34
C PRO A 274 -2.85 -9.94 -16.16
N GLU A 275 -2.09 -10.43 -17.14
CA GLU A 275 -0.62 -10.40 -17.12
C GLU A 275 -0.07 -8.97 -17.16
N GLU A 276 -0.62 -8.09 -18.00
CA GLU A 276 -0.27 -6.67 -18.03
C GLU A 276 -0.66 -5.98 -16.72
N GLY A 277 -1.86 -6.28 -16.21
CA GLY A 277 -2.36 -5.77 -14.94
C GLY A 277 -1.46 -6.15 -13.75
N PHE A 278 -0.90 -7.36 -13.78
CA PHE A 278 0.09 -7.81 -12.81
C PHE A 278 1.44 -7.12 -13.00
N MET A 279 1.91 -6.92 -14.24
CA MET A 279 3.12 -6.14 -14.52
C MET A 279 3.05 -4.73 -13.94
N ILE A 280 1.92 -4.06 -14.13
CA ILE A 280 1.65 -2.74 -13.55
C ILE A 280 1.71 -2.79 -12.02
N GLY A 281 1.11 -3.84 -11.43
CA GLY A 281 1.18 -4.11 -10.01
C GLY A 281 2.61 -4.24 -9.48
N LEU A 282 3.54 -4.73 -10.30
CA LEU A 282 4.96 -4.83 -9.99
C LEU A 282 5.68 -3.48 -10.11
N LEU A 283 5.08 -2.36 -10.50
CA LEU A 283 5.77 -1.07 -10.62
C LEU A 283 5.68 -0.24 -9.33
N TRP A 284 5.87 -0.87 -8.17
CA TRP A 284 5.98 -0.17 -6.89
C TRP A 284 7.43 0.21 -6.53
N PHE A 285 7.62 1.35 -5.87
CA PHE A 285 8.90 1.80 -5.28
C PHE A 285 8.64 2.28 -3.84
N HIS A 286 9.63 2.32 -2.95
CA HIS A 286 9.43 2.88 -1.62
C HIS A 286 9.62 4.39 -1.62
N ARG A 287 8.79 5.14 -0.91
CA ARG A 287 9.04 6.59 -0.69
C ARG A 287 10.15 6.84 0.32
N TYR A 288 10.30 5.91 1.27
CA TYR A 288 11.19 6.03 2.42
C TYR A 288 11.72 4.64 2.81
N SER A 289 13.05 4.51 2.91
CA SER A 289 13.71 3.33 3.47
C SER A 289 14.19 3.58 4.90
N PRO A 290 13.95 2.64 5.84
CA PRO A 290 14.55 2.71 7.15
C PRO A 290 16.08 2.59 7.06
N PRO A 291 16.84 3.34 7.89
CA PRO A 291 18.31 3.46 7.78
C PRO A 291 19.15 2.23 8.20
N LYS A 292 18.68 0.97 7.99
CA LYS A 292 19.38 -0.25 8.45
C LYS A 292 19.33 -1.41 7.45
N ASP A 293 20.26 -2.36 7.60
CA ASP A 293 20.45 -3.61 6.84
C ASP A 293 19.26 -4.59 6.84
N ASP A 294 18.14 -4.23 7.47
CA ASP A 294 16.93 -5.03 7.63
C ASP A 294 15.92 -4.79 6.50
N PHE A 295 16.33 -4.22 5.36
CA PHE A 295 15.42 -3.80 4.29
C PHE A 295 14.67 -4.97 3.62
N ARG A 296 15.26 -6.18 3.60
CA ARG A 296 14.74 -7.37 2.91
C ARG A 296 14.17 -8.41 3.90
N ARG A 297 12.90 -8.78 3.75
CA ARG A 297 12.22 -9.87 4.47
C ARG A 297 12.26 -11.18 3.68
N THR A 298 13.27 -12.00 3.92
CA THR A 298 13.56 -13.23 3.14
C THR A 298 12.46 -14.30 3.18
N CYS A 299 11.48 -14.21 4.08
CA CYS A 299 10.32 -15.10 4.12
C CYS A 299 9.30 -14.88 2.99
N PHE A 300 9.41 -13.77 2.25
CA PHE A 300 8.60 -13.49 1.06
C PHE A 300 9.47 -13.34 -0.18
N PRO A 301 8.93 -13.63 -1.38
CA PRO A 301 9.64 -13.39 -2.63
C PRO A 301 10.05 -11.93 -2.85
N SER A 302 11.12 -11.68 -3.63
CA SER A 302 11.60 -10.30 -3.84
C SER A 302 10.68 -9.45 -4.72
N TRP A 303 9.85 -10.08 -5.54
CA TRP A 303 8.94 -9.39 -6.45
C TRP A 303 7.68 -8.83 -5.76
N THR A 304 7.40 -9.24 -4.52
CA THR A 304 6.32 -8.66 -3.71
C THR A 304 6.84 -7.57 -2.78
N TRP A 305 6.07 -6.48 -2.61
CA TRP A 305 6.36 -5.42 -1.64
C TRP A 305 6.45 -5.97 -0.20
N ALA A 306 5.76 -7.08 0.10
CA ALA A 306 5.80 -7.70 1.41
C ALA A 306 7.20 -8.24 1.75
N GLY A 307 8.03 -8.50 0.74
CA GLY A 307 9.44 -8.87 0.89
C GLY A 307 10.35 -7.73 1.34
N TRP A 308 9.82 -6.53 1.57
CA TRP A 308 10.61 -5.33 1.84
C TRP A 308 10.06 -4.52 3.00
N ASN A 309 10.94 -3.89 3.77
CA ASN A 309 10.61 -2.91 4.80
C ASN A 309 10.56 -1.52 4.17
N GLY A 310 9.52 -0.74 4.44
CA GLY A 310 9.34 0.59 3.87
C GLY A 310 7.92 0.77 3.31
N GLN A 311 7.59 1.99 2.87
CA GLN A 311 6.26 2.33 2.35
C GLN A 311 6.24 2.24 0.82
N PRO A 312 5.70 1.17 0.22
CA PRO A 312 5.61 1.03 -1.23
C PRO A 312 4.54 1.97 -1.79
N GLU A 313 4.90 2.68 -2.83
CA GLU A 313 4.05 3.59 -3.57
C GLU A 313 3.89 3.11 -5.00
N ARG A 314 2.78 3.50 -5.63
CA ARG A 314 2.59 3.25 -7.06
C ARG A 314 3.49 4.18 -7.87
N HIS A 315 4.11 3.65 -8.93
CA HIS A 315 4.80 4.49 -9.90
C HIS A 315 3.85 5.22 -10.85
N LEU A 316 2.85 4.51 -11.39
CA LEU A 316 2.06 5.04 -12.50
C LEU A 316 0.95 6.00 -12.03
N GLU A 317 1.15 7.29 -12.35
CA GLU A 317 0.08 8.27 -12.45
C GLU A 317 -0.67 8.02 -13.76
N PHE A 318 -1.69 7.15 -13.73
CA PHE A 318 -2.59 6.97 -14.86
C PHE A 318 -3.33 8.28 -15.12
N ASN A 319 -2.90 9.03 -16.14
CA ASN A 319 -3.77 10.02 -16.76
C ASN A 319 -4.89 9.25 -17.46
N HIS A 320 -6.13 9.58 -17.12
CA HIS A 320 -7.37 8.83 -17.36
C HIS A 320 -7.77 8.61 -18.85
N ARG A 321 -6.85 8.51 -19.81
CA ARG A 321 -7.18 8.66 -21.24
C ARG A 321 -6.59 7.66 -22.23
N SER A 322 -5.75 6.71 -21.83
CA SER A 322 -5.17 5.75 -22.79
C SER A 322 -5.37 4.29 -22.40
N GLU A 323 -5.83 3.49 -23.38
CA GLU A 323 -5.61 2.05 -23.37
C GLU A 323 -4.12 1.79 -23.52
N LEU A 324 -3.51 1.01 -22.63
CA LEU A 324 -2.17 0.49 -22.90
C LEU A 324 -2.25 -0.44 -24.13
N SER A 325 -1.29 -0.35 -25.04
CA SER A 325 -1.09 -1.38 -26.07
C SER A 325 -0.68 -2.71 -25.42
N ASP A 326 -0.61 -3.76 -26.23
CA ASP A 326 0.09 -4.98 -25.85
C ASP A 326 1.52 -4.64 -25.41
N LEU A 327 1.89 -5.08 -24.21
CA LEU A 327 3.23 -4.88 -23.64
C LEU A 327 4.24 -5.89 -24.20
N GLY A 328 3.80 -6.91 -24.93
CA GLY A 328 4.64 -7.99 -25.45
C GLY A 328 5.27 -8.84 -24.33
N VAL A 329 4.52 -9.02 -23.23
CA VAL A 329 5.00 -9.72 -22.04
C VAL A 329 4.23 -11.02 -21.83
N GLU A 330 4.95 -12.10 -21.56
CA GLU A 330 4.35 -13.34 -21.07
C GLU A 330 4.78 -13.59 -19.63
N ILE A 331 3.82 -13.98 -18.78
CA ILE A 331 4.09 -14.28 -17.38
C ILE A 331 3.65 -15.69 -17.05
N SER A 332 4.46 -16.38 -16.27
CA SER A 332 4.06 -17.62 -15.61
C SER A 332 4.51 -17.64 -14.15
N VAL A 333 3.79 -18.38 -13.30
CA VAL A 333 4.05 -18.50 -11.87
C VAL A 333 4.48 -19.92 -11.55
N GLU A 334 5.58 -20.03 -10.82
CA GLU A 334 6.13 -21.29 -10.35
C GLU A 334 5.74 -21.51 -8.88
N ASN A 335 5.01 -22.58 -8.63
CA ASN A 335 4.70 -23.04 -7.29
C ASN A 335 5.93 -23.69 -6.65
N SER A 336 5.93 -23.83 -5.32
CA SER A 336 7.03 -24.49 -4.59
C SER A 336 7.26 -25.96 -4.96
N ASN A 337 6.26 -26.63 -5.56
CA ASN A 337 6.39 -27.98 -6.11
C ASN A 337 7.01 -28.04 -7.52
N GLY A 338 7.42 -26.89 -8.08
CA GLY A 338 8.00 -26.76 -9.42
C GLY A 338 6.98 -26.66 -10.55
N SER A 339 5.67 -26.71 -10.29
CA SER A 339 4.67 -26.57 -11.34
C SER A 339 4.65 -25.14 -11.87
N LEU A 340 4.78 -24.99 -13.19
CA LEU A 340 4.73 -23.70 -13.88
C LEU A 340 3.35 -23.48 -14.49
N LEU A 341 2.70 -22.37 -14.14
CA LEU A 341 1.35 -22.03 -14.58
C LEU A 341 1.39 -20.71 -15.36
N PRO A 342 1.06 -20.70 -16.66
CA PRO A 342 1.00 -19.46 -17.43
C PRO A 342 -0.17 -18.58 -16.96
N PHE A 343 0.03 -17.27 -16.95
CA PHE A 343 -1.02 -16.31 -16.61
C PHE A 343 -2.22 -16.46 -17.55
N PRO A 344 -3.45 -16.22 -17.06
CA PRO A 344 -4.64 -16.29 -17.88
C PRO A 344 -4.68 -15.13 -18.88
N LYS A 345 -5.14 -15.42 -20.10
CA LYS A 345 -5.33 -14.44 -21.17
C LYS A 345 -6.64 -13.64 -21.08
N ASN A 346 -7.41 -13.77 -19.99
CA ASN A 346 -8.61 -12.96 -19.76
C ASN A 346 -8.95 -12.83 -18.27
N HIS A 347 -9.57 -11.71 -17.88
CA HIS A 347 -9.95 -11.44 -16.48
C HIS A 347 -10.94 -12.45 -15.88
N PRO A 348 -11.97 -12.95 -16.58
CA PRO A 348 -12.92 -13.91 -16.00
C PRO A 348 -12.30 -15.23 -15.52
N SER A 349 -11.18 -15.66 -16.09
CA SER A 349 -10.47 -16.88 -15.66
C SER A 349 -9.48 -16.65 -14.51
N LEU A 350 -9.21 -15.40 -14.13
CA LEU A 350 -8.25 -15.05 -13.09
C LEU A 350 -8.55 -15.66 -11.70
N PRO A 351 -9.80 -15.68 -11.20
CA PRO A 351 -10.08 -16.31 -9.90
C PRO A 351 -9.75 -17.80 -9.87
N GLY A 352 -10.13 -18.52 -10.93
CA GLY A 352 -9.84 -19.95 -11.07
C GLY A 352 -8.34 -20.22 -11.25
N TYR A 353 -7.63 -19.32 -11.92
CA TYR A 353 -6.16 -19.37 -12.00
C TYR A 353 -5.52 -19.21 -10.61
N LEU A 354 -5.88 -18.15 -9.86
CA LEU A 354 -5.32 -17.88 -8.54
C LEU A 354 -5.61 -19.01 -7.53
N ALA A 355 -6.78 -19.65 -7.62
CA ALA A 355 -7.14 -20.78 -6.77
C ALA A 355 -6.28 -22.04 -6.99
N ARG A 356 -5.59 -22.16 -8.14
CA ARG A 356 -4.67 -23.27 -8.45
C ARG A 356 -3.23 -23.00 -8.00
N LEU A 357 -2.91 -21.77 -7.57
CA LEU A 357 -1.58 -21.44 -7.07
C LEU A 357 -1.42 -21.96 -5.64
N HIS A 358 -0.33 -22.67 -5.40
CA HIS A 358 -0.01 -23.26 -4.10
C HIS A 358 1.41 -22.84 -3.71
N ASP A 359 1.51 -21.88 -2.78
CA ASP A 359 2.79 -21.29 -2.33
C ASP A 359 3.67 -20.82 -3.51
N PRO A 360 3.22 -19.80 -4.27
CA PRO A 360 3.97 -19.27 -5.40
C PRO A 360 5.29 -18.63 -4.93
N LYS A 361 6.41 -19.13 -5.45
CA LYS A 361 7.76 -18.67 -5.08
C LYS A 361 8.39 -17.82 -6.17
N PHE A 362 8.30 -18.26 -7.41
CA PHE A 362 8.94 -17.59 -8.53
C PHE A 362 7.91 -17.09 -9.54
N ILE A 363 8.23 -15.96 -10.18
CA ILE A 363 7.56 -15.50 -11.38
C ILE A 363 8.55 -15.55 -12.54
N HIS A 364 8.08 -15.98 -13.70
CA HIS A 364 8.86 -15.99 -14.93
C HIS A 364 8.26 -14.94 -15.84
N ILE A 365 9.08 -13.96 -16.23
CA ILE A 365 8.67 -12.85 -17.11
C ILE A 365 9.46 -12.97 -18.40
N THR A 366 8.78 -13.26 -19.50
CA THR A 366 9.34 -13.18 -20.85
C THR A 366 9.03 -11.81 -21.42
N ALA A 367 10.06 -11.00 -21.64
CA ALA A 367 9.93 -9.65 -22.18
C ALA A 367 11.24 -9.18 -22.81
N ARG A 368 11.21 -8.01 -23.45
CA ARG A 368 12.42 -7.30 -23.89
C ARG A 368 13.31 -6.99 -22.69
N THR A 369 14.60 -7.27 -22.82
CA THR A 369 15.58 -7.08 -21.75
C THR A 369 16.80 -6.32 -22.22
N SER A 370 17.42 -5.57 -21.31
CA SER A 370 18.66 -4.83 -21.55
C SER A 370 19.63 -5.11 -20.40
N THR A 371 20.92 -5.20 -20.69
CA THR A 371 21.92 -5.12 -19.63
C THR A 371 21.96 -3.70 -19.08
N CYS A 372 22.22 -3.58 -17.78
CA CYS A 372 22.31 -2.30 -17.10
C CYS A 372 23.75 -2.01 -16.69
N GLU A 373 24.22 -0.80 -17.02
CA GLU A 373 25.48 -0.26 -16.50
C GLU A 373 25.21 1.00 -15.67
N ILE A 374 25.76 1.05 -14.46
CA ILE A 374 25.64 2.23 -13.59
C ILE A 374 26.72 3.24 -13.99
N ILE A 375 26.31 4.27 -14.74
CA ILE A 375 27.24 5.24 -15.34
C ILE A 375 27.55 6.44 -14.46
N ARG A 376 26.72 6.76 -13.45
CA ARG A 376 26.97 7.88 -12.52
C ARG A 376 26.62 7.51 -11.10
N LYS A 377 27.59 7.72 -10.20
CA LYS A 377 27.55 7.40 -8.77
C LYS A 377 27.76 8.69 -7.97
N ASP A 378 26.73 9.53 -7.88
CA ASP A 378 26.84 10.72 -7.04
C ASP A 378 26.61 10.29 -5.58
N SER A 379 27.70 10.04 -4.84
CA SER A 379 27.69 9.84 -3.39
C SER A 379 27.64 11.20 -2.67
N PHE A 380 26.55 11.54 -1.96
CA PHE A 380 26.57 12.69 -1.03
C PHE A 380 25.69 12.49 0.22
N THR A 381 26.33 12.63 1.38
CA THR A 381 25.73 13.12 2.63
C THR A 381 25.22 14.55 2.42
N VAL A 382 23.97 14.82 2.80
CA VAL A 382 23.34 16.14 2.62
C VAL A 382 23.23 16.87 3.96
N PRO A 383 23.73 18.12 4.08
CA PRO A 383 23.08 19.14 4.90
C PRO A 383 21.90 19.73 4.13
N VAL A 384 20.75 19.78 4.81
CA VAL A 384 19.45 20.25 4.33
C VAL A 384 19.56 21.66 3.74
N GLU A 385 19.57 21.78 2.41
CA GLU A 385 18.85 22.80 1.60
C GLU A 385 19.33 22.81 0.13
N ALA A 386 18.35 22.77 -0.79
CA ALA A 386 18.40 23.08 -2.22
C ALA A 386 19.43 22.35 -3.13
N GLY A 387 18.94 21.31 -3.84
CA GLY A 387 19.57 20.78 -5.07
C GLY A 387 19.48 19.26 -5.20
N SER A 388 18.40 18.77 -5.80
CA SER A 388 18.17 17.33 -6.03
C SER A 388 19.19 16.76 -7.03
N ARG A 389 20.02 15.79 -6.64
CA ARG A 389 20.89 15.04 -7.57
C ARG A 389 20.58 13.54 -7.47
N SER A 390 20.30 12.92 -8.62
CA SER A 390 19.84 11.52 -8.74
C SER A 390 20.93 10.56 -9.20
N SER A 391 20.76 9.27 -8.93
CA SER A 391 21.56 8.21 -9.54
C SER A 391 21.04 7.90 -10.95
N TYR A 392 21.95 7.60 -11.88
CA TYR A 392 21.60 7.36 -13.28
C TYR A 392 22.15 6.01 -13.77
N MET A 393 21.35 5.33 -14.58
CA MET A 393 21.67 4.01 -15.13
C MET A 393 21.58 4.06 -16.66
N ALA A 394 22.57 3.52 -17.34
CA ALA A 394 22.51 3.28 -18.79
C ALA A 394 21.94 1.89 -19.06
N LEU A 395 20.92 1.84 -19.90
CA LEU A 395 20.41 0.65 -20.54
C LEU A 395 21.10 0.50 -21.89
N LEU A 396 21.81 -0.62 -22.07
CA LEU A 396 22.60 -0.88 -23.27
C LEU A 396 21.83 -1.76 -24.26
N ALA A 397 21.70 -1.30 -25.51
CA ALA A 397 21.29 -2.12 -26.64
C ALA A 397 22.47 -2.33 -27.61
N GLY A 398 22.92 -3.59 -27.72
CA GLY A 398 24.10 -3.93 -28.51
C GLY A 398 25.37 -3.19 -28.06
N ASN A 399 26.31 -2.99 -29.00
CA ASN A 399 27.61 -2.38 -28.71
C ASN A 399 27.63 -0.85 -28.92
N SER A 400 26.51 -0.22 -29.29
CA SER A 400 26.55 1.15 -29.85
C SER A 400 25.40 2.07 -29.47
N ARG A 401 24.34 1.59 -28.82
CA ARG A 401 23.19 2.41 -28.39
C ARG A 401 22.96 2.26 -26.90
N ALA A 402 22.76 3.39 -26.21
CA ALA A 402 22.44 3.41 -24.80
C ALA A 402 21.32 4.41 -24.51
N VAL A 403 20.38 4.02 -23.67
CA VAL A 403 19.36 4.89 -23.09
C VAL A 403 19.71 5.13 -21.64
N CYS A 404 19.88 6.39 -21.24
CA CYS A 404 20.13 6.69 -19.84
C CYS A 404 18.85 7.08 -19.13
N LEU A 405 18.58 6.44 -18.00
CA LEU A 405 17.39 6.66 -17.20
C LEU A 405 17.77 7.05 -15.77
N GLU A 406 16.93 7.89 -15.15
CA GLU A 406 16.99 8.14 -13.72
C GLU A 406 16.64 6.85 -12.98
N PHE A 407 17.62 6.32 -12.25
CA PHE A 407 17.41 5.13 -11.45
C PHE A 407 16.97 5.55 -10.07
N ALA A 408 15.69 5.31 -9.76
CA ALA A 408 15.27 5.15 -8.39
C ALA A 408 15.69 3.74 -7.96
N PRO A 409 16.51 3.60 -6.92
CA PRO A 409 16.50 2.35 -6.14
C PRO A 409 15.05 2.05 -5.75
N GLY A 410 14.79 0.96 -5.04
CA GLY A 410 13.51 0.84 -4.35
C GLY A 410 13.16 2.01 -3.39
N ASP A 411 13.82 3.17 -3.41
CA ASP A 411 13.57 4.37 -2.59
C ASP A 411 13.55 5.65 -3.46
N ARG A 412 12.61 6.57 -3.24
CA ARG A 412 12.52 7.89 -3.90
C ARG A 412 13.22 9.00 -3.12
N ASP A 413 13.42 8.85 -1.81
CA ASP A 413 14.13 9.85 -1.01
C ASP A 413 15.65 9.68 -1.18
N LYS A 414 16.24 10.67 -1.83
CA LYS A 414 17.61 10.73 -2.37
C LYS A 414 18.74 10.74 -1.32
N THR A 415 18.53 10.17 -0.14
CA THR A 415 19.45 10.35 1.00
C THR A 415 19.73 9.12 1.85
N ILE A 416 19.09 7.96 1.65
CA ILE A 416 19.28 6.84 2.58
C ILE A 416 19.59 5.53 1.85
N PHE A 417 20.90 5.26 1.76
CA PHE A 417 21.58 3.96 1.70
C PHE A 417 20.71 2.73 1.38
N TRP A 418 20.62 2.39 0.09
CA TRP A 418 20.82 0.99 -0.24
C TRP A 418 22.27 0.68 0.16
N ASN A 419 22.48 0.06 1.33
CA ASN A 419 23.81 -0.24 1.88
C ASN A 419 24.55 -1.34 1.08
N GLY A 420 23.86 -1.99 0.14
CA GLY A 420 24.50 -2.83 -0.86
C GLY A 420 25.22 -1.95 -1.90
N SER A 421 26.35 -2.40 -2.41
CA SER A 421 26.89 -1.82 -3.62
C SER A 421 26.21 -2.50 -4.81
N LEU A 422 25.54 -1.74 -5.68
CA LEU A 422 25.09 -2.28 -6.98
C LEU A 422 26.28 -2.48 -7.94
N VAL A 423 27.45 -1.99 -7.56
CA VAL A 423 28.69 -2.11 -8.33
C VAL A 423 29.15 -3.57 -8.36
N GLY A 424 29.42 -4.06 -9.56
CA GLY A 424 29.88 -5.44 -9.79
C GLY A 424 28.76 -6.48 -9.81
N LYS A 425 27.49 -6.06 -9.67
CA LYS A 425 26.33 -6.93 -9.83
C LYS A 425 25.95 -7.06 -11.31
N SER A 426 25.47 -8.24 -11.68
CA SER A 426 24.87 -8.47 -13.00
C SER A 426 23.43 -7.97 -12.97
N LEU A 427 23.19 -6.80 -13.56
CA LEU A 427 21.89 -6.14 -13.55
C LEU A 427 21.22 -6.24 -14.92
N THR A 428 19.96 -6.66 -14.90
CA THR A 428 19.12 -6.76 -16.10
C THR A 428 17.88 -5.91 -15.91
N ALA A 429 17.61 -5.07 -16.91
CA ALA A 429 16.38 -4.32 -17.06
C ALA A 429 15.38 -5.16 -17.84
N ILE A 430 14.19 -5.36 -17.27
CA ILE A 430 13.03 -5.85 -17.99
C ILE A 430 12.26 -4.61 -18.44
N VAL A 431 12.18 -4.39 -19.75
CA VAL A 431 11.73 -3.14 -20.36
C VAL A 431 10.27 -3.25 -20.78
N PHE A 432 9.46 -2.31 -20.31
CA PHE A 432 8.04 -2.19 -20.64
C PHE A 432 7.78 -0.81 -21.23
N ALA A 433 7.34 -0.79 -22.48
CA ALA A 433 6.97 0.42 -23.17
C ALA A 433 5.65 0.16 -23.89
N PRO A 434 4.53 0.78 -23.46
CA PRO A 434 3.31 0.73 -24.24
C PRO A 434 3.52 1.50 -25.55
N ASP A 435 3.10 0.91 -26.65
CA ASP A 435 2.96 1.55 -27.95
C ASP A 435 1.83 2.59 -27.83
N ALA A 436 2.20 3.85 -27.62
CA ALA A 436 1.24 4.93 -27.63
C ALA A 436 0.95 5.31 -29.09
N GLU A 437 -0.26 5.00 -29.55
CA GLU A 437 -0.76 5.50 -30.85
C GLU A 437 -1.07 7.01 -30.80
N ASP A 438 -1.33 7.58 -29.62
CA ASP A 438 -1.67 9.00 -29.44
C ASP A 438 -0.41 9.89 -29.38
N GLU A 439 -0.28 10.77 -30.37
CA GLU A 439 0.81 11.75 -30.50
C GLU A 439 0.89 12.77 -29.34
N ASN A 440 -0.16 12.89 -28.52
CA ASN A 440 -0.21 13.84 -27.40
C ASN A 440 0.16 13.21 -26.04
N LEU A 441 0.48 11.92 -25.97
CA LEU A 441 0.84 11.26 -24.72
C LEU A 441 2.35 11.13 -24.58
N ASP A 442 2.89 11.69 -23.50
CA ASP A 442 4.28 11.50 -23.08
C ASP A 442 4.60 9.98 -22.97
N TRP A 443 5.67 9.54 -23.64
CA TRP A 443 6.08 8.13 -23.69
C TRP A 443 6.56 7.69 -22.30
N GLN A 444 5.94 6.64 -21.76
CA GLN A 444 6.31 6.11 -20.44
C GLN A 444 7.02 4.78 -20.59
N VAL A 445 8.34 4.82 -20.60
CA VAL A 445 9.16 3.61 -20.41
C VAL A 445 9.21 3.31 -18.93
N SER A 446 8.69 2.15 -18.55
CA SER A 446 8.85 1.61 -17.21
C SER A 446 9.81 0.44 -17.27
N VAL A 447 10.71 0.35 -16.30
CA VAL A 447 11.70 -0.74 -16.27
C VAL A 447 11.72 -1.37 -14.89
N LEU A 448 11.59 -2.69 -14.86
CA LEU A 448 11.84 -3.48 -13.67
C LEU A 448 13.30 -3.91 -13.66
N VAL A 449 14.06 -3.52 -12.65
CA VAL A 449 15.48 -3.86 -12.55
C VAL A 449 15.66 -5.03 -11.60
N VAL A 450 16.38 -6.05 -12.08
CA VAL A 450 16.70 -7.25 -11.32
C VAL A 450 18.21 -7.50 -11.29
N GLU A 451 18.67 -8.04 -10.17
CA GLU A 451 20.00 -8.62 -10.04
C GLU A 451 19.94 -10.10 -10.41
N GLU A 452 20.64 -10.50 -11.47
CA GLU A 452 20.79 -11.91 -11.83
C GLU A 452 21.77 -12.59 -10.86
N LYS A 453 21.30 -13.62 -10.15
CA LYS A 453 22.11 -14.53 -9.33
C LYS A 453 22.20 -15.90 -10.00
N GLN A 454 22.95 -16.83 -9.40
CA GLN A 454 23.23 -18.15 -10.00
C GLN A 454 21.97 -18.92 -10.41
N ASP A 455 20.92 -18.92 -9.57
CA ASP A 455 19.72 -19.77 -9.78
C ASP A 455 18.41 -18.99 -10.01
N CYS A 456 18.41 -17.68 -9.73
CA CYS A 456 17.25 -16.80 -9.90
C CYS A 456 17.69 -15.33 -9.93
N ALA A 457 16.79 -14.45 -10.33
CA ALA A 457 16.97 -13.02 -10.21
C ALA A 457 16.26 -12.48 -8.95
N GLU A 458 16.85 -11.47 -8.32
CA GLU A 458 16.22 -10.71 -7.23
C GLU A 458 15.80 -9.34 -7.76
N ARG A 459 14.57 -8.91 -7.50
CA ARG A 459 14.15 -7.54 -7.78
C ARG A 459 14.98 -6.57 -6.93
N VAL A 460 15.56 -5.53 -7.53
CA VAL A 460 16.38 -4.54 -6.78
C VAL A 460 15.90 -3.10 -6.93
N GLY A 461 15.02 -2.83 -7.88
CA GLY A 461 14.45 -1.49 -8.05
C GLY A 461 13.56 -1.37 -9.27
N ILE A 462 13.06 -0.17 -9.49
CA ILE A 462 12.34 0.18 -10.70
C ILE A 462 12.89 1.50 -11.24
N CYS A 463 13.07 1.58 -12.55
CA CYS A 463 13.42 2.83 -13.19
C CYS A 463 12.13 3.58 -13.52
N LEU A 464 12.07 4.82 -13.05
CA LEU A 464 10.96 5.73 -13.28
C LEU A 464 11.37 6.69 -14.39
N ARG A 465 10.38 7.13 -15.18
CA ARG A 465 10.46 8.07 -16.31
C ARG A 465 11.74 8.95 -16.36
N PRO A 466 12.30 9.21 -17.55
CA PRO A 466 13.41 10.13 -17.71
C PRO A 466 12.96 11.59 -17.46
N ASP A 467 12.87 12.01 -16.19
CA ASP A 467 12.71 13.42 -15.84
C ASP A 467 14.09 14.11 -15.84
N VAL A 468 14.19 15.19 -16.62
CA VAL A 468 15.30 16.16 -16.80
C VAL A 468 16.72 15.70 -16.40
N PHE A 469 17.52 15.28 -17.38
CA PHE A 469 18.95 15.01 -17.24
C PHE A 469 19.82 16.27 -17.29
N ASP A 470 20.83 16.35 -16.41
CA ASP A 470 21.98 17.23 -16.61
C ASP A 470 23.15 16.43 -17.20
N LEU A 471 23.34 16.54 -18.53
CA LEU A 471 24.41 15.87 -19.28
C LEU A 471 25.81 16.46 -19.04
N ARG A 472 25.95 17.49 -18.19
CA ARG A 472 27.25 18.09 -17.87
C ARG A 472 28.12 17.09 -17.09
N GLY A 473 28.98 16.36 -17.80
CA GLY A 473 30.02 15.50 -17.22
C GLY A 473 30.16 14.12 -17.84
N VAL A 474 29.20 13.68 -18.67
CA VAL A 474 29.35 12.42 -19.41
C VAL A 474 30.17 12.70 -20.67
N LYS A 475 31.43 12.26 -20.69
CA LYS A 475 32.27 12.33 -21.88
C LYS A 475 31.65 11.44 -22.96
N SER A 476 31.50 11.99 -24.16
CA SER A 476 30.84 11.40 -25.33
C SER A 476 31.37 10.01 -25.74
N GLU A 477 30.44 9.18 -26.25
CA GLU A 477 30.53 7.88 -26.97
C GLU A 477 30.30 6.60 -26.13
N PRO A 478 29.52 5.59 -26.61
CA PRO A 478 28.91 5.39 -27.94
C PRO A 478 27.61 6.21 -28.10
N ARG A 479 26.85 6.09 -29.21
CA ARG A 479 25.64 6.90 -29.52
C ARG A 479 24.61 6.85 -28.38
N MET A 480 24.82 7.70 -27.37
CA MET A 480 23.86 7.99 -26.32
C MET A 480 22.73 8.75 -27.00
N ILE A 481 21.54 8.18 -26.98
CA ILE A 481 20.37 8.87 -27.49
C ILE A 481 20.00 9.91 -26.43
N SER A 482 20.46 11.14 -26.62
CA SER A 482 20.46 12.19 -25.59
C SER A 482 19.09 12.84 -25.34
N ASN A 483 18.07 12.51 -26.15
CA ASN A 483 16.87 13.34 -26.30
C ASN A 483 15.55 12.61 -26.00
N PHE A 484 15.50 11.76 -24.96
CA PHE A 484 14.23 11.16 -24.50
C PHE A 484 13.48 11.98 -23.44
N LEU A 485 13.92 13.21 -23.17
CA LEU A 485 13.37 14.09 -22.14
C LEU A 485 12.18 14.93 -22.67
N ASP A 486 11.06 14.29 -22.97
CA ASP A 486 9.79 15.01 -23.07
C ASP A 486 8.95 14.68 -21.84
N VAL A 487 9.15 15.46 -20.78
CA VAL A 487 8.15 15.58 -19.72
C VAL A 487 7.88 17.06 -19.57
N SER A 488 6.71 17.42 -20.05
CA SER A 488 6.18 18.77 -20.19
C SER A 488 5.94 19.49 -18.86
N PHE A 489 6.96 19.66 -18.00
CA PHE A 489 6.92 20.65 -16.91
C PHE A 489 8.30 21.29 -16.66
N SER A 490 8.52 22.44 -17.30
CA SER A 490 9.18 23.64 -16.74
C SER A 490 10.50 24.20 -17.30
N ASP A 491 11.28 23.57 -18.18
CA ASP A 491 12.46 24.26 -18.74
C ASP A 491 12.14 25.06 -20.03
N ARG A 492 11.79 26.33 -19.85
CA ARG A 492 11.40 27.30 -20.89
C ARG A 492 12.52 27.70 -21.87
N ARG A 493 13.63 26.97 -21.98
CA ARG A 493 14.82 27.46 -22.69
C ARG A 493 15.01 26.96 -24.12
N HIS A 494 14.38 25.84 -24.52
CA HIS A 494 14.33 25.40 -25.92
C HIS A 494 13.08 24.54 -26.18
N PRO A 495 12.03 25.04 -26.85
CA PRO A 495 10.92 24.20 -27.28
C PRO A 495 11.38 23.30 -28.43
N TYR A 496 11.33 21.97 -28.25
CA TYR A 496 11.50 21.00 -29.34
C TYR A 496 10.41 21.19 -30.40
N THR A 497 10.76 21.01 -31.67
CA THR A 497 9.79 21.01 -32.77
C THR A 497 8.99 19.71 -32.80
N ALA A 498 7.88 19.67 -33.53
CA ALA A 498 7.13 18.42 -33.75
C ALA A 498 7.97 17.36 -34.49
N GLU A 499 8.90 17.80 -35.34
CA GLU A 499 9.84 16.94 -36.09
C GLU A 499 10.84 16.28 -35.14
N ASP A 500 11.42 17.04 -34.20
CA ASP A 500 12.31 16.48 -33.16
C ASP A 500 11.61 15.39 -32.32
N LYS A 501 10.32 15.58 -32.00
CA LYS A 501 9.54 14.61 -31.23
C LYS A 501 9.34 13.30 -32.01
N GLU A 502 9.05 13.39 -33.30
CA GLU A 502 8.83 12.22 -34.14
C GLU A 502 10.15 11.47 -34.43
N GLU A 503 11.27 12.18 -34.64
CA GLU A 503 12.59 11.55 -34.76
C GLU A 503 12.98 10.78 -33.49
N ASN A 504 12.76 11.38 -32.31
CA ASN A 504 13.00 10.71 -31.04
C ASN A 504 12.10 9.46 -30.89
N ARG A 505 10.82 9.58 -31.25
CA ARG A 505 9.89 8.43 -31.23
C ARG A 505 10.38 7.28 -32.10
N GLN A 506 10.83 7.57 -33.31
CA GLN A 506 11.34 6.55 -34.23
C GLN A 506 12.63 5.90 -33.70
N ALA A 507 13.56 6.69 -33.16
CA ALA A 507 14.79 6.16 -32.56
C ALA A 507 14.51 5.26 -31.35
N PHE A 508 13.48 5.57 -30.55
CA PHE A 508 13.07 4.72 -29.42
C PHE A 508 12.50 3.38 -29.87
N LYS A 509 11.63 3.38 -30.89
CA LYS A 509 11.07 2.15 -31.47
C LYS A 509 12.17 1.25 -32.02
N GLU A 510 13.12 1.82 -32.77
CA GLU A 510 14.28 1.08 -33.25
C GLU A 510 15.13 0.50 -32.11
N TRP A 511 15.34 1.26 -31.03
CA TRP A 511 16.06 0.77 -29.86
C TRP A 511 15.31 -0.39 -29.17
N LEU A 512 14.00 -0.28 -29.00
CA LEU A 512 13.17 -1.36 -28.43
C LEU A 512 13.20 -2.63 -29.28
N ASP A 513 13.18 -2.50 -30.60
CA ASP A 513 13.19 -3.62 -31.53
C ASP A 513 14.54 -4.33 -31.59
N GLU A 514 15.62 -3.66 -31.19
CA GLU A 514 16.96 -4.26 -31.05
C GLU A 514 17.15 -5.01 -29.72
N LEU A 515 16.26 -4.82 -28.74
CA LEU A 515 16.41 -5.50 -27.44
C LEU A 515 16.13 -7.00 -27.54
N PRO A 516 16.99 -7.86 -26.96
CA PRO A 516 16.71 -9.28 -26.90
C PRO A 516 15.52 -9.57 -25.98
N THR A 517 14.67 -10.51 -26.41
CA THR A 517 13.62 -11.07 -25.56
C THR A 517 14.20 -12.24 -24.75
N ARG A 518 14.08 -12.19 -23.42
CA ARG A 518 14.56 -13.23 -22.50
C ARG A 518 13.48 -13.54 -21.47
N THR A 519 13.43 -14.79 -21.01
CA THR A 519 12.65 -15.18 -19.83
C THR A 519 13.51 -15.03 -18.59
N ILE A 520 13.07 -14.20 -17.65
CA ILE A 520 13.75 -13.98 -16.38
C ILE A 520 12.93 -14.62 -15.25
N ARG A 521 13.56 -15.52 -14.49
CA ARG A 521 12.99 -16.18 -13.31
C ARG A 521 13.32 -15.38 -12.06
N ILE A 522 12.32 -14.75 -11.43
CA ILE A 522 12.47 -13.85 -10.27
C ILE A 522 11.95 -14.53 -9.01
N GLY A 523 12.75 -14.53 -7.93
CA GLY A 523 12.47 -15.20 -6.65
C GLY A 523 12.48 -14.27 -5.46
#